data_AF-N6XQV0-F1
#
_entry.id   AF-N6XQV0-F1
#
_cell.length_a   1.000
_cell.length_b   1.000
_cell.length_c   1.000
_cell.angle_alpha   90.00
_cell.angle_beta   90.00
_cell.angle_gamma   90.00
#
_symmetry.space_group_name_H-M   'P 1'
#
loop_
_entity.id
_entity.type
_entity.pdbx_description
1 polymer ?
#
loop_
_entity_poly.entity_id
_entity_poly.type
_entity_poly.pdbx_seq_one_letter_code
_entity_poly.pdbx_strand_id
1 'polypeptide(L)' 'PAAGEGAVSLLPGVLVARWLGPACEPGRQWFTRLWATARPAVAGRAAHTPRIWNT' A
#
# COMPACT_ATOMS: atom_id res chain seq x y z
N PRO A 1 18.82 5.22 -6.18
CA PRO A 1 17.42 5.65 -6.38
C PRO A 1 16.45 4.48 -6.16
N ALA A 2 15.47 4.62 -5.25
CA ALA A 2 14.35 3.68 -5.22
C ALA A 2 13.66 3.79 -6.59
N ALA A 3 13.67 2.71 -7.36
CA ALA A 3 13.21 2.77 -8.73
C ALA A 3 11.68 2.78 -8.74
N GLY A 4 11.08 3.98 -8.68
CA GLY A 4 9.64 4.19 -8.83
C GLY A 4 9.05 5.25 -7.89
N GLU A 5 7.80 5.59 -8.16
CA GLU A 5 7.04 6.64 -7.49
C GLU A 5 5.73 6.07 -6.94
N GLY A 6 5.41 6.45 -5.71
CA GLY A 6 4.16 6.09 -5.04
C GLY A 6 3.30 7.32 -4.82
N ALA A 7 1.98 7.18 -5.01
CA ALA A 7 1.01 8.24 -4.76
C ALA A 7 -0.20 7.69 -3.99
N VAL A 8 -0.77 8.53 -3.13
CA VAL A 8 -1.96 8.22 -2.33
C VAL A 8 -2.99 9.30 -2.54
N SER A 9 -4.26 8.91 -2.69
CA SER A 9 -5.39 9.82 -2.82
C SER A 9 -6.54 9.33 -1.97
N LEU A 10 -7.12 10.23 -1.17
CA LEU A 10 -8.34 9.93 -0.43
C LEU A 10 -9.53 10.40 -1.26
N LEU A 11 -10.35 9.45 -1.70
CA LEU A 11 -11.64 9.69 -2.32
C LEU A 11 -12.73 9.50 -1.25
N PRO A 12 -13.98 9.96 -1.49
CA PRO A 12 -15.07 9.73 -0.55
C PRO A 12 -15.23 8.24 -0.19
N GLY A 13 -14.93 7.89 1.06
CA GLY A 13 -15.05 6.54 1.59
C GLY A 13 -13.96 5.54 1.18
N VAL A 14 -12.93 5.94 0.42
CA VAL A 14 -11.87 5.01 -0.03
C VAL A 14 -10.50 5.68 -0.15
N LEU A 15 -9.49 5.03 0.42
CA LEU A 15 -8.08 5.39 0.25
C LEU A 15 -7.49 4.60 -0.92
N VAL A 16 -6.98 5.29 -1.95
CA VAL A 16 -6.38 4.67 -3.12
C VAL A 16 -4.86 4.91 -3.10
N ALA A 17 -4.10 3.83 -3.24
CA ALA A 17 -2.65 3.87 -3.34
C ALA A 17 -2.20 3.33 -4.70
N ARG A 18 -1.24 4.00 -5.34
CA ARG A 18 -0.74 3.66 -6.68
C ARG A 18 0.78 3.71 -6.67
N TRP A 19 1.39 2.81 -7.43
CA TRP A 19 2.83 2.72 -7.61
C TRP A 19 3.16 2.61 -9.10
N LEU A 20 4.19 3.33 -9.55
CA LEU A 20 4.77 3.22 -10.88
C LEU A 20 6.28 3.03 -10.76
N GLY A 21 6.82 1.96 -11.32
CA GLY A 21 8.25 1.68 -11.30
C GLY A 21 8.62 0.58 -12.28
N PRO A 22 9.92 0.32 -12.48
CA PRO A 22 10.40 -0.64 -13.48
C PRO A 22 10.18 -2.11 -13.06
N ALA A 23 9.72 -2.36 -11.84
CA ALA A 23 9.45 -3.69 -11.34
C ALA A 23 8.33 -3.69 -10.28
N CYS A 24 7.66 -4.84 -10.16
CA CYS A 24 6.62 -5.05 -9.15
C CYS A 24 7.18 -5.19 -7.73
N GLU A 25 8.38 -5.76 -7.58
CA GLU A 25 8.96 -6.09 -6.26
C GLU A 25 9.15 -4.85 -5.35
N PRO A 26 9.76 -3.73 -5.80
CA PRO A 26 9.80 -2.50 -5.01
C PRO A 26 8.40 -1.94 -4.70
N GLY A 27 7.45 -2.10 -5.63
CA GLY A 27 6.06 -1.69 -5.45
C GLY A 27 5.35 -2.49 -4.37
N ARG A 28 5.55 -3.82 -4.34
CA ARG A 28 5.03 -4.73 -3.31
C ARG A 28 5.52 -4.34 -1.91
N GLN A 29 6.82 -4.03 -1.80
CA GLN A 29 7.42 -3.55 -0.55
C GLN A 29 6.89 -2.18 -0.14
N TRP A 30 6.61 -1.31 -1.11
CA TRP A 30 5.97 -0.01 -0.87
C TRP A 30 4.53 -0.18 -0.35
N PHE A 31 3.70 -0.99 -1.01
CA PHE A 31 2.33 -1.29 -0.56
C PHE A 31 2.30 -1.93 0.82
N THR A 32 3.24 -2.83 1.12
CA THR A 32 3.34 -3.49 2.43
C THR A 32 3.60 -2.48 3.54
N ARG A 33 4.55 -1.56 3.33
CA ARG A 33 4.84 -0.48 4.29
C ARG A 33 3.66 0.47 4.46
N LEU A 34 2.98 0.82 3.36
CA LEU A 34 1.79 1.66 3.42
C LEU A 34 0.64 0.98 4.17
N TRP A 35 0.42 -0.31 3.96
CA TRP A 35 -0.65 -1.04 4.64
C TRP A 35 -0.43 -1.13 6.15
N ALA A 36 0.83 -1.30 6.57
CA ALA A 36 1.21 -1.32 7.98
C ALA A 36 0.79 -0.04 8.73
N THR A 37 0.80 1.11 8.05
CA THR A 37 0.41 2.40 8.64
C THR A 37 -1.07 2.75 8.39
N ALA A 38 -1.57 2.49 7.18
CA ALA A 38 -2.92 2.87 6.79
C ALA A 38 -3.99 2.07 7.53
N ARG A 39 -3.85 0.74 7.65
CA ARG A 39 -4.90 -0.12 8.22
C ARG A 39 -5.24 0.24 9.68
N PRO A 40 -4.27 0.45 10.58
CA PRO A 40 -4.57 0.92 11.93
C PRO A 40 -5.31 2.26 11.93
N ALA A 41 -4.88 3.19 11.09
CA ALA A 41 -5.46 4.54 11.03
C ALA A 41 -6.90 4.55 10.47
N VAL A 42 -7.17 3.78 9.41
CA VAL A 42 -8.49 3.81 8.73
C VAL A 42 -9.49 2.82 9.32
N ALA A 43 -9.02 1.70 9.87
CA ALA A 43 -9.89 0.60 10.31
C ALA A 43 -9.82 0.33 11.82
N GLY A 44 -8.98 1.04 12.58
CA GLY A 44 -8.79 0.82 14.03
C GLY A 44 -8.28 -0.58 14.38
N ARG A 45 -7.63 -1.27 13.43
CA ARG A 45 -7.20 -2.67 13.56
C ARG A 45 -5.72 -2.79 13.25
N ALA A 46 -5.03 -3.65 14.00
CA ALA A 46 -3.66 -4.01 13.70
C ALA A 46 -3.51 -4.45 12.23
N ALA A 47 -2.38 -4.10 11.62
CA ALA A 47 -2.10 -4.50 10.26
C ALA A 47 -1.78 -6.00 10.21
N HIS A 48 -2.50 -6.72 9.36
CA HIS A 48 -2.20 -8.10 8.97
C HIS A 48 -2.12 -8.17 7.45
N THR A 49 -1.20 -8.99 6.93
CA THR A 49 -1.06 -9.23 5.48
C THR A 49 -2.40 -9.72 4.91
N PRO A 50 -2.98 -9.03 3.90
CA PRO A 50 -4.21 -9.46 3.26
C PRO A 50 -4.04 -10.83 2.60
N ARG A 51 -5.07 -11.69 2.65
CA ARG A 51 -5.01 -13.02 1.98
C ARG A 51 -4.75 -12.92 0.47
N ILE A 52 -5.32 -11.89 -0.18
CA ILE A 52 -5.10 -11.59 -1.61
C ILE A 52 -3.64 -11.29 -1.96
N TRP A 53 -2.78 -11.09 -0.96
CA TRP A 53 -1.36 -10.84 -1.17
C TRP A 53 -0.51 -12.11 -1.03
N ASN A 54 -1.08 -13.26 -0.70
CA ASN A 54 -0.34 -14.52 -0.61
C ASN A 54 -0.43 -15.37 -1.89
N THR A 55 -1.18 -14.90 -2.89
CA THR A 55 -1.22 -15.41 -4.27
C THR A 55 -0.33 -14.55 -5.15
#